data_AF-A0A656JSX5-F1
#
_entry.id   AF-A0A656JSX5-F1
#
_cell.length_a   1.000
_cell.length_b   1.000
_cell.length_c   1.000
_cell.angle_alpha   90.00
_cell.angle_beta   90.00
_cell.angle_gamma   90.00
#
_symmetry.space_group_name_H-M   'P 1'
#
loop_
_entity.id
_entity.type
_entity.pdbx_description
1 polymer ?
#
loop_
_entity_poly.entity_id
_entity_poly.type
_entity_poly.pdbx_seq_one_letter_code
_entity_poly.pdbx_strand_id
1 'polypeptide(L)'
;ASIAFTSSSVGRKGRANWGAYGVSKFATEGLMQTLADELEGVTAVRANSINPGATRTGMRAQAYPDENPLNNPAPEDIMPVYLYLMGPDSKGINGQALNAQ
;
A
#
# COMPACT_ATOMS: atom_id res chain seq x y z
N ALA A 1 9.03 -15.54 3.99
CA ALA A 1 7.60 -15.13 3.95
C ALA A 1 7.51 -13.67 3.51
N SER A 2 6.32 -13.15 3.19
CA SER A 2 6.14 -11.75 2.79
C SER A 2 4.96 -11.12 3.53
N ILE A 3 5.13 -9.88 3.98
CA ILE A 3 4.10 -9.06 4.61
C ILE A 3 3.92 -7.82 3.74
N ALA A 4 2.69 -7.57 3.30
CA ALA A 4 2.33 -6.40 2.51
C ALA A 4 1.28 -5.57 3.25
N PHE A 5 1.67 -4.39 3.72
CA PHE A 5 0.74 -3.42 4.31
C PHE A 5 0.04 -2.62 3.22
N THR A 6 -1.25 -2.31 3.39
CA THR A 6 -1.93 -1.38 2.48
C THR A 6 -1.78 0.05 2.98
N SER A 7 -1.08 0.87 2.21
CA SER A 7 -0.88 2.31 2.45
C SER A 7 -1.82 3.14 1.55
N SER A 8 -1.54 4.44 1.44
CA SER A 8 -2.18 5.37 0.52
C SER A 8 -1.23 6.52 0.22
N SER A 9 -1.43 7.20 -0.90
CA SER A 9 -0.78 8.50 -1.18
C SER A 9 -0.87 9.49 0.00
N VAL A 10 -1.99 9.52 0.74
CA VAL A 10 -2.15 10.38 1.92
C VAL A 10 -1.47 9.87 3.19
N GLY A 11 -0.93 8.65 3.16
CA GLY A 11 -0.02 8.12 4.18
C GLY A 11 1.46 8.45 3.93
N ARG A 12 1.77 9.06 2.78
CA ARG A 12 3.13 9.49 2.40
C ARG A 12 3.24 11.01 2.32
N LYS A 13 2.16 11.67 1.89
CA LYS A 13 2.01 13.12 1.92
C LYS A 13 0.61 13.50 2.36
N GLY A 14 0.50 14.15 3.52
CA GLY A 14 -0.78 14.59 4.07
C GLY A 14 -1.52 15.54 3.13
N ARG A 15 -2.85 15.44 3.10
CA ARG A 15 -3.76 16.31 2.35
C ARG A 15 -4.95 16.68 3.21
N ALA A 16 -5.54 17.85 2.95
CA ALA A 16 -6.74 18.32 3.65
C ALA A 16 -7.89 17.30 3.56
N ASN A 17 -8.73 17.27 4.60
CA ASN A 17 -9.95 16.44 4.70
C ASN A 17 -9.73 14.91 4.75
N TRP A 18 -8.49 14.44 4.88
CA TRP A 18 -8.19 13.00 5.06
C TRP A 18 -8.06 12.54 6.51
N GLY A 19 -8.03 13.49 7.46
CA GLY A 19 -8.14 13.26 8.90
C GLY A 19 -7.41 12.03 9.43
N ALA A 20 -8.12 11.23 10.24
CA ALA A 20 -7.59 10.03 10.86
C ALA A 20 -7.14 8.97 9.84
N TYR A 21 -7.75 8.90 8.65
CA TYR A 21 -7.32 7.96 7.61
C TYR A 21 -5.89 8.26 7.16
N GLY A 22 -5.59 9.52 6.81
CA GLY A 22 -4.25 9.95 6.44
C GLY A 22 -3.22 9.62 7.54
N VAL A 23 -3.51 10.01 8.78
CA VAL A 23 -2.67 9.72 9.96
C VAL A 23 -2.43 8.22 10.13
N SER A 24 -3.48 7.39 10.00
CA SER A 24 -3.35 5.93 10.14
C SER A 24 -2.44 5.32 9.07
N LYS A 25 -2.42 5.87 7.85
CA LYS A 25 -1.55 5.39 6.77
C LYS A 25 -0.11 5.86 6.93
N PHE A 26 0.13 7.03 7.51
CA PHE A 26 1.49 7.41 7.98
C PHE A 26 1.99 6.45 9.06
N ALA A 27 1.16 6.14 10.05
CA ALA A 27 1.49 5.16 11.08
C ALA A 27 1.75 3.76 10.48
N THR A 28 1.01 3.39 9.43
CA THR A 28 1.23 2.13 8.69
C THR A 28 2.58 2.11 7.98
N GLU A 29 3.01 3.21 7.36
CA GLU A 29 4.35 3.31 6.75
C GLU A 29 5.46 3.21 7.80
N GLY A 30 5.29 3.90 8.93
CA GLY A 30 6.23 3.81 10.05
C GLY A 30 6.33 2.38 10.60
N LEU A 31 5.18 1.73 10.84
CA LEU A 31 5.13 0.33 11.28
C LEU A 31 5.84 -0.61 10.31
N MET A 32 5.58 -0.44 9.01
CA MET A 32 6.21 -1.24 7.96
C MET A 32 7.73 -1.07 7.96
N GLN A 33 8.22 0.17 8.06
CA GLN A 33 9.67 0.46 8.09
C GLN A 33 10.34 -0.10 9.34
N THR A 34 9.75 0.10 10.53
CA THR A 34 10.27 -0.46 11.78
C THR A 34 10.35 -1.99 11.71
N LEU A 35 9.28 -2.65 11.27
CA LEU A 35 9.27 -4.10 11.14
C LEU A 35 10.27 -4.59 10.07
N ALA A 36 10.41 -3.88 8.95
CA ALA A 36 11.36 -4.24 7.92
C ALA A 36 12.81 -4.21 8.45
N ASP A 37 13.17 -3.17 9.20
CA ASP A 37 14.50 -3.01 9.81
C ASP A 37 14.78 -4.11 10.84
N GLU A 38 13.80 -4.44 11.68
CA GLU A 38 13.90 -5.54 12.66
C GLU A 38 14.10 -6.93 12.01
N LEU A 39 13.60 -7.12 10.80
CA LEU A 39 13.65 -8.41 10.09
C LEU A 39 14.90 -8.57 9.20
N GLU A 40 15.57 -7.47 8.86
CA GLU A 40 16.68 -7.41 7.91
C GLU A 40 17.89 -8.22 8.41
N GLY A 41 18.48 -9.05 7.54
CA GLY A 41 19.67 -9.85 7.84
C GLY A 41 19.51 -11.00 8.85
N VAL A 42 18.42 -11.03 9.62
CA VAL A 42 18.18 -12.04 10.68
C VAL A 42 17.03 -13.00 10.36
N THR A 43 16.16 -12.66 9.41
CA THR A 43 15.09 -13.56 8.93
C THR A 43 15.01 -13.65 7.41
N ALA A 44 14.23 -14.60 6.89
CA ALA A 44 13.83 -14.66 5.48
C ALA A 44 12.45 -14.01 5.22
N VAL A 45 11.99 -13.14 6.13
CA VAL A 45 10.72 -12.41 6.01
C VAL A 45 10.99 -11.00 5.50
N ARG A 46 10.12 -10.53 4.62
CA ARG A 46 10.15 -9.14 4.10
C ARG A 46 8.86 -8.42 4.43
N ALA A 47 8.96 -7.14 4.75
CA ALA A 47 7.82 -6.26 5.01
C ALA A 47 7.87 -5.05 4.07
N ASN A 48 6.79 -4.80 3.34
CA ASN A 48 6.67 -3.69 2.39
C ASN A 48 5.26 -3.08 2.46
N SER A 49 5.08 -1.89 1.90
CA SER A 49 3.76 -1.26 1.75
C SER A 49 3.35 -1.11 0.29
N ILE A 50 2.05 -1.23 0.01
CA ILE A 50 1.44 -1.00 -1.31
C ILE A 50 0.45 0.15 -1.19
N ASN A 51 0.63 1.19 -2.00
CA ASN A 51 -0.41 2.16 -2.30
C ASN A 51 -1.18 1.67 -3.55
N PRO A 52 -2.46 1.29 -3.44
CA PRO A 52 -3.24 0.74 -4.57
C PRO A 52 -3.52 1.78 -5.68
N GLY A 53 -3.43 3.07 -5.34
CA GLY A 53 -3.92 4.13 -6.20
C GLY A 53 -5.45 4.24 -6.16
N ALA A 54 -6.02 4.86 -7.20
CA ALA A 54 -7.47 4.89 -7.36
C ALA A 54 -7.94 3.55 -7.96
N THR A 55 -8.94 2.93 -7.33
CA THR A 55 -9.43 1.61 -7.72
C THR A 55 -10.94 1.58 -7.52
N ARG A 56 -11.66 0.97 -8.48
CA ARG A 56 -13.12 0.93 -8.53
C ARG A 56 -13.69 0.04 -7.42
N THR A 57 -13.86 0.61 -6.23
CA THR A 57 -14.33 -0.04 -5.00
C THR A 57 -15.32 0.84 -4.26
N GLY A 58 -16.14 0.25 -3.39
CA GLY A 58 -17.05 1.02 -2.53
C GLY A 58 -16.33 1.99 -1.60
N MET A 59 -15.16 1.61 -1.08
CA MET A 59 -14.34 2.48 -0.22
C MET A 59 -13.84 3.72 -0.98
N ARG A 60 -13.46 3.59 -2.26
CA ARG A 60 -13.08 4.74 -3.10
C ARG A 60 -14.27 5.66 -3.36
N ALA A 61 -15.44 5.09 -3.69
CA ALA A 61 -16.66 5.87 -3.92
C ALA A 61 -17.07 6.64 -2.65
N GLN A 62 -16.88 6.07 -1.46
CA GLN A 62 -17.12 6.78 -0.20
C GLN A 62 -16.13 7.94 0.02
N ALA A 63 -14.86 7.77 -0.34
CA ALA A 63 -13.84 8.81 -0.19
C ALA A 63 -13.95 9.94 -1.22
N TYR A 64 -14.48 9.65 -2.41
CA TYR A 64 -14.67 10.59 -3.52
C TYR A 64 -16.09 10.42 -4.10
N PRO A 65 -17.13 10.97 -3.43
CA PRO A 65 -18.53 10.74 -3.80
C PRO A 65 -18.89 11.29 -5.18
N ASP A 66 -18.21 12.34 -5.64
CA ASP A 66 -18.47 12.99 -6.94
C ASP A 66 -17.63 12.41 -8.09
N GLU A 67 -16.76 11.43 -7.81
CA GLU A 67 -15.95 10.78 -8.84
C GLU A 67 -16.76 9.71 -9.58
N ASN A 68 -16.73 9.73 -10.91
CA ASN A 68 -17.28 8.63 -11.71
C ASN A 68 -16.44 7.35 -11.51
N PRO A 69 -16.98 6.25 -10.95
CA PRO A 69 -16.22 5.03 -10.68
C PRO A 69 -15.61 4.40 -11.93
N LEU A 70 -16.17 4.65 -13.13
CA LEU A 70 -15.65 4.13 -14.39
C LEU A 70 -14.30 4.75 -14.81
N ASN A 71 -13.88 5.85 -14.17
CA ASN A 71 -12.54 6.41 -14.37
C ASN A 71 -11.44 5.61 -13.66
N ASN A 72 -11.82 4.69 -12.76
CA ASN A 72 -10.89 3.87 -12.00
C ASN A 72 -10.83 2.45 -12.57
N PRO A 73 -9.64 1.82 -12.60
CA PRO A 73 -9.51 0.41 -12.98
C PRO A 73 -10.22 -0.52 -11.98
N ALA A 74 -10.53 -1.73 -12.42
CA ALA A 74 -11.05 -2.75 -11.52
C ALA A 74 -9.93 -3.24 -10.57
N PRO A 75 -10.26 -3.77 -9.38
CA PRO A 75 -9.26 -4.30 -8.46
C PRO A 75 -8.36 -5.39 -9.08
N GLU A 76 -8.93 -6.26 -9.91
CA GLU A 76 -8.21 -7.31 -10.63
C GLU A 76 -7.13 -6.78 -11.59
N ASP A 77 -7.26 -5.53 -12.05
CA ASP A 77 -6.31 -4.91 -12.98
C ASP A 77 -5.03 -4.40 -12.29
N ILE A 78 -5.05 -4.23 -10.97
CA ILE A 78 -3.92 -3.65 -10.20
C ILE A 78 -3.04 -4.71 -9.51
N MET A 79 -3.23 -5.98 -9.87
CA MET A 79 -2.60 -7.13 -9.23
C MET A 79 -1.08 -7.33 -9.43
N PRO A 80 -0.37 -6.74 -10.41
CA PRO A 80 1.05 -7.05 -10.61
C PRO A 80 1.94 -6.89 -9.37
N VAL A 81 1.84 -5.78 -8.62
CA VAL A 81 2.67 -5.57 -7.42
C VAL A 81 2.27 -6.50 -6.26
N TYR A 82 0.97 -6.84 -6.16
CA TYR A 82 0.47 -7.78 -5.15
C TYR A 82 1.05 -9.18 -5.40
N LEU A 83 1.00 -9.65 -6.64
CA LEU A 83 1.59 -10.92 -7.05
C LEU A 83 3.11 -10.91 -6.87
N TYR A 84 3.78 -9.85 -7.32
CA TYR A 84 5.23 -9.69 -7.20
C TYR A 84 5.71 -9.80 -5.74
N LEU A 85 5.08 -9.05 -4.82
CA LEU A 85 5.48 -9.06 -3.42
C LEU A 85 5.26 -10.40 -2.73
N MET A 86 4.33 -11.23 -3.21
CA MET A 86 4.09 -12.58 -2.67
C MET A 86 4.96 -13.65 -3.37
N GLY A 87 5.37 -13.40 -4.61
CA GLY A 87 6.23 -14.30 -5.40
C GLY A 87 7.69 -14.34 -4.95
N PRO A 88 8.49 -15.26 -5.51
CA PRO A 88 9.93 -15.34 -5.26
C PRO A 88 10.72 -14.19 -5.89
N ASP A 89 10.17 -13.52 -6.90
CA ASP A 89 10.86 -12.45 -7.65
C ASP A 89 11.14 -11.20 -6.80
N SER A 90 10.41 -11.01 -5.70
CA SER A 90 10.61 -9.91 -4.75
C SER A 90 11.51 -10.28 -3.55
N LYS A 91 12.23 -11.41 -3.60
CA LYS A 91 13.22 -11.74 -2.57
C LYS A 91 14.28 -10.64 -2.48
N GLY A 92 14.59 -10.21 -1.25
CA GLY A 92 15.50 -9.10 -0.98
C GLY A 92 14.86 -7.71 -1.08
N ILE A 93 13.61 -7.60 -1.54
CA ILE A 93 12.87 -6.34 -1.49
C ILE A 93 12.21 -6.21 -0.12
N ASN A 94 12.75 -5.32 0.71
CA ASN A 94 12.33 -5.09 2.09
C ASN A 94 12.29 -3.59 2.40
N GLY A 95 11.37 -3.16 3.26
CA GLY A 95 11.23 -1.76 3.70
C GLY A 95 10.73 -0.79 2.63
N GLN A 96 10.19 -1.28 1.52
CA GLN A 96 9.84 -0.46 0.37
C GLN A 96 8.38 0.01 0.38
N ALA A 97 8.17 1.25 -0.04
CA ALA A 97 6.87 1.86 -0.21
C ALA A 97 6.48 1.89 -1.70
N LEU A 98 5.81 0.83 -2.16
CA LEU A 98 5.52 0.60 -3.58
C LEU A 98 4.15 1.16 -4.00
N ASN A 99 3.97 1.37 -5.30
CA ASN A 99 2.68 1.72 -5.89
C ASN A 99 2.20 0.59 -6.80
N ALA A 100 0.90 0.36 -6.83
CA ALA A 100 0.30 -0.50 -7.85
C ALA A 100 0.17 0.21 -9.21
N GLN A 101 0.13 1.54 -9.20
CA GLN A 101 -0.08 2.44 -10.34
C GLN A 101 0.63 3.78 -10.14
#